data_AF-A0A3D4T8M4-F1
#
_entry.id   AF-A0A3D4T8M4-F1
#
_cell.length_a   1.000
_cell.length_b   1.000
_cell.length_c   1.000
_cell.angle_alpha   90.00
_cell.angle_beta   90.00
_cell.angle_gamma   90.00
#
_symmetry.space_group_name_H-M   'P 1'
#
loop_
_entity.id
_entity.type
_entity.pdbx_description
1 polymer ?
#
loop_
_entity_poly.entity_id
_entity_poly.type
_entity_poly.pdbx_seq_one_letter_code
_entity_poly.pdbx_strand_id
1 'polypeptide(L)'
;MVLLMTLIFIKRKRCNCFFAMISFVPVIYFVFKVASYSSFSFINILYFPICLSGMIAALGIKGKKIKRYFFISLVFSIIHFFSFISSNQYKYVMTPALMPTYVASIIVCWKLIEENHSEVKKWMKVMYKAGMAISLSAVIILTGYYRYEGIFSYSGQRTIKEMTTCVDTGCYAGALSSKDIYNEIDNYKADYDQCQFTKDDKVLILSARTWLTLENPGVTAQYSAWLSGIGESTIERLNEYYKLNPERKPDYVYICKDEAKENNYDIIKWAEKNNCKVKESPLSYVIYL
;
A
#
# COMPACT_ATOMS: atom_id res chain seq x y z
N MET A 1 0.66 24.64 16.80
CA MET A 1 -0.12 25.73 17.44
C MET A 1 -1.31 25.23 18.27
N VAL A 2 -2.21 24.41 17.72
CA VAL A 2 -3.39 23.86 18.44
C VAL A 2 -3.00 23.00 19.66
N LEU A 3 -2.00 22.13 19.52
CA LEU A 3 -1.52 21.28 20.61
C LEU A 3 -0.93 22.09 21.78
N LEU A 4 -0.22 23.18 21.47
CA LEU A 4 0.37 24.09 22.46
C LEU A 4 -0.71 24.86 23.23
N MET A 5 -1.74 25.35 22.52
CA MET A 5 -2.92 25.96 23.14
C MET A 5 -3.68 24.97 24.03
N THR A 6 -3.76 23.70 23.62
CA THR A 6 -4.41 22.64 24.42
C THR A 6 -3.66 22.43 25.74
N LEU A 7 -2.32 22.38 25.72
CA LEU A 7 -1.48 22.25 26.91
C LEU A 7 -1.60 23.46 27.87
N ILE A 8 -1.73 24.68 27.34
CA ILE A 8 -1.92 25.90 28.15
C ILE A 8 -3.27 25.88 28.88
N PHE A 9 -4.33 25.38 28.24
CA PHE A 9 -5.66 25.28 28.85
C PHE A 9 -5.79 24.11 29.84
N ILE A 10 -5.09 22.99 29.60
CA ILE A 10 -4.96 21.89 30.59
C ILE A 10 -4.43 22.45 31.92
N LYS A 11 -3.42 23.34 31.87
CA LYS A 11 -2.82 23.98 33.05
C LYS A 11 -3.80 24.90 33.80
N ARG A 12 -4.87 25.37 33.15
CA ARG A 12 -5.85 26.31 33.72
C ARG A 12 -7.14 25.66 34.25
N LYS A 13 -7.31 24.32 34.18
CA LYS A 13 -8.50 23.60 34.70
C LYS A 13 -9.86 24.17 34.22
N ARG A 14 -9.89 24.92 33.11
CA ARG A 14 -11.09 25.65 32.66
C ARG A 14 -11.76 24.95 31.49
N CYS A 15 -13.01 24.54 31.76
CA CYS A 15 -14.07 24.05 30.87
C CYS A 15 -13.77 22.77 30.09
N ASN A 16 -14.47 21.68 30.42
CA ASN A 16 -14.50 20.47 29.59
C ASN A 16 -15.09 20.78 28.19
N CYS A 17 -15.92 21.82 28.10
CA CYS A 17 -16.33 22.47 26.86
C CYS A 17 -15.18 22.86 25.92
N PHE A 18 -14.01 23.25 26.44
CA PHE A 18 -12.86 23.60 25.62
C PHE A 18 -12.28 22.39 24.87
N PHE A 19 -12.12 21.25 25.55
CA PHE A 19 -11.68 20.01 24.91
C PHE A 19 -12.69 19.53 23.87
N ALA A 20 -13.99 19.68 24.16
CA ALA A 20 -15.04 19.39 23.19
C ALA A 20 -14.93 20.28 21.93
N MET A 21 -14.74 21.60 22.11
CA MET A 21 -14.58 22.55 20.98
C MET A 21 -13.31 22.28 20.17
N ILE A 22 -12.17 22.00 20.80
CA ILE A 22 -10.92 21.75 20.06
C ILE A 22 -10.94 20.39 19.37
N SER A 23 -11.47 19.35 20.02
CA SER A 23 -11.64 18.03 19.38
C SER A 23 -12.59 18.09 18.17
N PHE A 24 -13.41 19.13 18.05
CA PHE A 24 -14.35 19.32 16.97
C PHE A 24 -13.74 19.91 15.69
N VAL A 25 -12.65 20.68 15.80
CA VAL A 25 -11.97 21.29 14.64
C VAL A 25 -11.51 20.23 13.62
N PRO A 26 -10.89 19.10 14.02
CA PRO A 26 -10.54 18.04 13.09
C PRO A 26 -11.75 17.35 12.43
N VAL A 27 -12.90 17.28 13.12
CA VAL A 27 -14.14 16.68 12.58
C VAL A 27 -14.75 17.58 11.50
N ILE A 28 -14.76 18.90 11.72
CA ILE A 28 -15.19 19.87 10.71
C ILE A 28 -14.28 19.78 9.49
N TYR A 29 -12.96 19.81 9.70
CA TYR A 29 -11.98 19.68 8.61
C TYR A 29 -12.21 18.40 7.81
N PHE A 30 -12.47 17.28 8.50
CA PHE A 30 -12.81 16.02 7.87
C PHE A 30 -14.07 16.12 6.99
N VAL A 31 -15.18 16.65 7.51
CA VAL A 31 -16.44 16.77 6.75
C VAL A 31 -16.26 17.63 5.51
N PHE A 32 -15.59 18.79 5.64
CA PHE A 32 -15.29 19.63 4.48
C PHE A 32 -14.37 18.95 3.49
N LYS A 33 -13.36 18.20 3.97
CA LYS A 33 -12.47 17.46 3.08
C LYS A 33 -13.21 16.38 2.31
N VAL A 34 -13.99 15.54 2.97
CA VAL A 34 -14.81 14.52 2.30
C VAL A 34 -15.77 15.17 1.29
N ALA A 35 -16.44 16.27 1.64
CA ALA A 35 -17.36 16.96 0.74
C ALA A 35 -16.67 17.63 -0.46
N SER A 36 -15.41 18.06 -0.30
CA SER A 36 -14.60 18.70 -1.36
C SER A 36 -13.87 17.72 -2.28
N TYR A 37 -13.92 16.41 -1.98
CA TYR A 37 -13.04 15.43 -2.61
C TYR A 37 -13.65 14.84 -3.89
N SER A 38 -13.02 15.10 -5.03
CA SER A 38 -13.38 14.57 -6.35
C SER A 38 -12.51 13.39 -6.80
N SER A 39 -11.46 13.01 -6.04
CA SER A 39 -10.51 11.96 -6.46
C SER A 39 -10.14 10.94 -5.37
N PHE A 40 -10.32 9.67 -5.73
CA PHE A 40 -10.40 8.49 -4.85
C PHE A 40 -9.04 7.89 -4.47
N SER A 41 -8.04 8.68 -4.07
CA SER A 41 -6.67 8.14 -3.94
C SER A 41 -6.11 8.07 -2.50
N PHE A 42 -6.81 8.57 -1.46
CA PHE A 42 -6.21 8.70 -0.13
C PHE A 42 -7.17 8.51 1.05
N ILE A 43 -7.70 7.30 1.26
CA ILE A 43 -8.38 6.94 2.54
C ILE A 43 -7.52 7.28 3.77
N ASN A 44 -6.20 7.28 3.57
CA ASN A 44 -5.13 7.65 4.49
C ASN A 44 -5.31 9.01 5.18
N ILE A 45 -5.86 9.99 4.46
CA ILE A 45 -6.07 11.34 4.99
C ILE A 45 -7.26 11.39 5.97
N LEU A 46 -8.14 10.37 5.96
CA LEU A 46 -9.35 10.33 6.76
C LEU A 46 -9.09 9.97 8.22
N TYR A 47 -8.12 9.08 8.48
CA TYR A 47 -7.91 8.54 9.82
C TYR A 47 -7.25 9.56 10.76
N PHE A 48 -6.32 10.37 10.26
CA PHE A 48 -5.50 11.25 11.09
C PHE A 48 -6.30 12.35 11.82
N PRO A 49 -7.23 13.10 11.18
CA PRO A 49 -8.03 14.11 11.87
C PRO A 49 -8.85 13.53 13.03
N ILE A 50 -9.45 12.36 12.85
CA ILE A 50 -10.23 11.69 13.91
C ILE A 50 -9.32 11.13 15.00
N CYS A 51 -8.15 10.59 14.64
CA CYS A 51 -7.12 10.21 15.62
C CYS A 51 -6.73 11.41 16.51
N LEU A 52 -6.47 12.57 15.91
CA LEU A 52 -6.15 13.80 16.62
C LEU A 52 -7.31 14.28 17.51
N SER A 53 -8.56 14.20 17.01
CA SER A 53 -9.76 14.48 17.81
C SER A 53 -9.83 13.63 19.07
N GLY A 54 -9.58 12.32 18.94
CA GLY A 54 -9.53 11.39 20.07
C GLY A 54 -8.39 11.66 21.05
N MET A 55 -7.21 12.05 20.58
CA MET A 55 -6.10 12.47 21.46
C MET A 55 -6.50 13.65 22.34
N ILE A 56 -7.17 14.66 21.75
CA ILE A 56 -7.67 15.82 22.48
C ILE A 56 -8.79 15.40 23.46
N ALA A 57 -9.71 14.55 23.02
CA ALA A 57 -10.83 14.10 23.84
C ALA A 57 -10.39 13.21 25.01
N ALA A 58 -9.34 12.41 24.84
CA ALA A 58 -8.77 11.55 25.88
C ALA A 58 -8.25 12.34 27.09
N LEU A 59 -7.90 13.61 26.89
CA LEU A 59 -7.47 14.52 27.94
C LEU A 59 -8.66 15.01 28.79
N GLY A 60 -9.85 15.10 28.21
CA GLY A 60 -11.05 15.64 28.85
C GLY A 60 -12.00 14.61 29.48
N ILE A 61 -11.83 13.30 29.20
CA ILE A 61 -12.67 12.24 29.79
C ILE A 61 -12.18 11.81 31.19
N LYS A 62 -13.14 11.48 32.06
CA LYS A 62 -12.95 10.95 33.41
C LYS A 62 -12.85 9.41 33.42
N GLY A 63 -13.49 8.73 32.46
CA GLY A 63 -13.49 7.26 32.37
C GLY A 63 -12.12 6.61 32.17
N LYS A 64 -11.50 6.12 33.26
CA LYS A 64 -10.16 5.49 33.24
C LYS A 64 -10.03 4.29 32.30
N LYS A 65 -11.06 3.44 32.22
CA LYS A 65 -11.05 2.23 31.36
C LYS A 65 -10.99 2.58 29.87
N ILE A 66 -11.86 3.48 29.42
CA ILE A 66 -11.91 3.96 28.03
C ILE A 66 -10.62 4.68 27.66
N LYS A 67 -10.12 5.53 28.55
CA LYS A 67 -8.84 6.21 28.38
C LYS A 67 -7.67 5.23 28.22
N ARG A 68 -7.63 4.16 29.03
CA ARG A 68 -6.62 3.10 28.92
C ARG A 68 -6.68 2.39 27.56
N TYR A 69 -7.87 2.01 27.10
CA TYR A 69 -8.01 1.38 25.77
C TYR A 69 -7.50 2.28 24.65
N PHE A 70 -7.85 3.57 24.69
CA PHE A 70 -7.36 4.53 23.71
C PHE A 70 -5.84 4.60 23.67
N PHE A 71 -5.18 4.72 24.84
CA PHE A 71 -3.72 4.77 24.88
C PHE A 71 -3.06 3.48 24.41
N ILE A 72 -3.63 2.32 24.74
CA ILE A 72 -3.12 1.03 24.24
C ILE A 72 -3.21 1.01 22.71
N SER A 73 -4.37 1.35 22.13
CA SER A 73 -4.53 1.43 20.67
C SER A 73 -3.53 2.40 20.04
N LEU A 74 -3.33 3.58 20.66
CA LEU A 74 -2.39 4.58 20.18
C LEU A 74 -0.95 4.07 20.17
N VAL A 75 -0.51 3.41 21.25
CA VAL A 75 0.83 2.83 21.32
C VAL A 75 1.02 1.76 20.24
N PHE A 76 0.04 0.88 20.04
CA PHE A 76 0.10 -0.11 18.95
C PHE A 76 0.21 0.56 17.58
N SER A 77 -0.58 1.59 17.31
CA SER A 77 -0.51 2.34 16.05
C SER A 77 0.86 2.98 15.84
N ILE A 78 1.49 3.52 16.89
CA ILE A 78 2.82 4.12 16.82
C ILE A 78 3.91 3.06 16.57
N ILE A 79 3.88 1.94 17.28
CA ILE A 79 4.84 0.84 17.08
C ILE A 79 4.73 0.30 15.65
N HIS A 80 3.50 0.08 15.18
CA HIS A 80 3.25 -0.36 13.82
C HIS A 80 3.74 0.69 12.82
N PHE A 81 3.52 1.99 13.04
CA PHE A 81 4.09 3.05 12.20
C PHE A 81 5.62 2.95 12.08
N PHE A 82 6.33 2.78 13.19
CA PHE A 82 7.79 2.66 13.18
C PHE A 82 8.29 1.39 12.49
N SER A 83 7.52 0.31 12.55
CA SER A 83 7.86 -0.95 11.87
C SER A 83 7.91 -0.82 10.34
N PHE A 84 7.26 0.21 9.78
CA PHE A 84 7.18 0.43 8.35
C PHE A 84 7.77 1.77 7.89
N ILE A 85 8.46 2.51 8.77
CA ILE A 85 9.05 3.80 8.40
C ILE A 85 10.16 3.67 7.34
N SER A 86 10.80 2.50 7.25
CA SER A 86 11.81 2.15 6.24
C SER A 86 11.20 1.58 4.96
N SER A 87 9.88 1.37 4.90
CA SER A 87 9.23 0.80 3.74
C SER A 87 9.10 1.85 2.63
N ASN A 88 9.35 1.43 1.39
CA ASN A 88 9.09 2.21 0.17
C ASN A 88 7.58 2.44 -0.08
N GLN A 89 6.70 1.91 0.77
CA GLN A 89 5.25 2.11 0.73
C GLN A 89 4.79 3.40 1.45
N TYR A 90 5.73 4.17 2.02
CA TYR A 90 5.50 5.52 2.59
C TYR A 90 4.16 5.66 3.37
N LYS A 91 3.26 6.51 2.89
CA LYS A 91 1.99 6.87 3.54
C LYS A 91 0.95 5.74 3.52
N TYR A 92 1.09 4.75 2.64
CA TYR A 92 0.13 3.65 2.49
C TYR A 92 0.14 2.72 3.70
N VAL A 93 1.28 2.56 4.36
CA VAL A 93 1.39 1.68 5.54
C VAL A 93 1.03 2.38 6.85
N MET A 94 1.18 3.71 6.89
CA MET A 94 0.83 4.52 8.07
C MET A 94 -0.66 4.43 8.41
N THR A 95 -1.49 4.11 7.42
CA THR A 95 -2.95 4.26 7.54
C THR A 95 -3.64 3.06 8.18
N PRO A 96 -3.40 1.81 7.72
CA PRO A 96 -3.91 0.63 8.42
C PRO A 96 -3.45 0.60 9.89
N ALA A 97 -2.23 1.06 10.15
CA ALA A 97 -1.67 1.17 11.49
C ALA A 97 -2.53 2.02 12.44
N LEU A 98 -3.17 3.09 11.93
CA LEU A 98 -3.99 4.01 12.71
C LEU A 98 -5.44 3.53 12.93
N MET A 99 -5.89 2.47 12.26
CA MET A 99 -7.29 2.03 12.31
C MET A 99 -7.78 1.70 13.74
N PRO A 100 -7.03 0.99 14.60
CA PRO A 100 -7.45 0.75 15.98
C PRO A 100 -7.57 2.05 16.81
N THR A 101 -6.64 2.99 16.60
CA THR A 101 -6.66 4.30 17.26
C THR A 101 -7.83 5.14 16.77
N TYR A 102 -8.15 5.09 15.48
CA TYR A 102 -9.29 5.78 14.89
C TYR A 102 -10.62 5.33 15.52
N VAL A 103 -10.85 4.02 15.64
CA VAL A 103 -12.05 3.49 16.29
C VAL A 103 -12.09 3.90 17.76
N ALA A 104 -10.95 3.79 18.47
CA ALA A 104 -10.86 4.22 19.86
C ALA A 104 -11.12 5.73 20.02
N SER A 105 -10.69 6.57 19.07
CA SER A 105 -10.97 8.00 19.05
C SER A 105 -12.46 8.29 19.01
N ILE A 106 -13.22 7.62 18.13
CA ILE A 106 -14.68 7.78 18.04
C ILE A 106 -15.32 7.50 19.41
N ILE A 107 -14.91 6.41 20.07
CA ILE A 107 -15.43 6.00 21.39
C ILE A 107 -15.11 7.03 22.47
N VAL A 108 -13.85 7.48 22.54
CA VAL A 108 -13.40 8.49 23.51
C VAL A 108 -14.13 9.81 23.31
N CYS A 109 -14.27 10.23 22.06
CA CYS A 109 -14.96 11.46 21.72
C CYS A 109 -16.45 11.40 22.05
N TRP A 110 -17.11 10.25 21.82
CA TRP A 110 -18.48 10.03 22.26
C TRP A 110 -18.59 10.14 23.79
N LYS A 111 -17.64 9.52 24.51
CA LYS A 111 -17.61 9.56 25.98
C LYS A 111 -17.42 10.98 26.51
N LEU A 112 -16.58 11.79 25.85
CA LEU A 112 -16.39 13.20 26.21
C LEU A 112 -17.71 13.98 26.17
N ILE A 113 -18.55 13.73 25.16
CA ILE A 113 -19.85 14.39 25.03
C ILE A 113 -20.84 13.89 26.08
N GLU A 114 -20.85 12.59 26.33
CA GLU A 114 -21.72 11.96 27.33
C GLU A 114 -21.44 12.52 28.74
N GLU A 115 -20.16 12.58 29.13
CA GLU A 115 -19.72 13.07 30.44
C GLU A 115 -19.92 14.58 30.62
N ASN A 116 -19.99 15.35 29.53
CA ASN A 116 -20.09 16.82 29.55
C ASN A 116 -21.38 17.34 28.90
N HIS A 117 -22.42 16.52 28.88
CA HIS A 117 -23.66 16.83 28.17
C HIS A 117 -24.34 18.12 28.67
N SER A 118 -24.18 18.51 29.94
CA SER A 118 -24.73 19.75 30.48
C SER A 118 -23.99 21.00 30.00
N GLU A 119 -22.68 20.89 29.75
CA GLU A 119 -21.83 22.00 29.32
C GLU A 119 -21.86 22.19 27.80
N VAL A 120 -21.98 21.10 27.03
CA VAL A 120 -21.91 21.12 25.57
C VAL A 120 -23.25 21.53 24.95
N LYS A 121 -23.23 22.55 24.08
CA LYS A 121 -24.43 23.05 23.37
C LYS A 121 -25.09 21.95 22.53
N LYS A 122 -26.43 21.95 22.44
CA LYS A 122 -27.21 20.94 21.70
C LYS A 122 -26.76 20.76 20.25
N TRP A 123 -26.52 21.87 19.54
CA TRP A 123 -26.05 21.83 18.15
C TRP A 123 -24.68 21.16 18.00
N MET A 124 -23.76 21.38 18.95
CA MET A 124 -22.44 20.73 18.95
C MET A 124 -22.59 19.23 19.08
N LYS A 125 -23.45 18.74 19.99
CA LYS A 125 -23.72 17.30 20.14
C LYS A 125 -24.22 16.68 18.84
N VAL A 126 -25.20 17.33 18.19
CA VAL A 126 -25.77 16.84 16.92
C VAL A 126 -24.69 16.77 15.85
N MET A 127 -23.93 17.84 15.66
CA MET A 127 -22.87 17.86 14.65
C MET A 127 -21.77 16.85 14.93
N TYR A 128 -21.44 16.61 16.21
CA TYR A 128 -20.41 15.65 16.57
C TYR A 128 -20.84 14.21 16.28
N LYS A 129 -22.08 13.86 16.65
CA LYS A 129 -22.66 12.55 16.33
C LYS A 129 -22.75 12.37 14.81
N ALA A 130 -23.22 13.38 14.09
CA ALA A 130 -23.30 13.36 12.63
C ALA A 130 -21.90 13.23 12.01
N GLY A 131 -20.92 14.03 12.44
CA GLY A 131 -19.56 13.99 11.92
C GLY A 131 -18.86 12.64 12.15
N MET A 132 -19.03 12.04 13.34
CA MET A 132 -18.50 10.71 13.62
C MET A 132 -19.21 9.61 12.82
N ALA A 133 -20.54 9.70 12.66
CA ALA A 133 -21.29 8.76 11.82
C ALA A 133 -20.88 8.87 10.35
N ILE A 134 -20.79 10.08 9.81
CA ILE A 134 -20.30 10.34 8.45
C ILE A 134 -18.88 9.80 8.29
N SER A 135 -18.01 10.02 9.28
CA SER A 135 -16.63 9.54 9.23
C SER A 135 -16.54 8.03 9.21
N LEU A 136 -17.25 7.35 10.12
CA LEU A 136 -17.30 5.90 10.16
C LEU A 136 -17.89 5.31 8.87
N SER A 137 -19.00 5.85 8.39
CA SER A 137 -19.63 5.43 7.13
C SER A 137 -18.70 5.64 5.94
N ALA A 138 -18.03 6.79 5.85
CA ALA A 138 -17.07 7.08 4.78
C ALA A 138 -15.91 6.07 4.81
N VAL A 139 -15.35 5.76 5.98
CA VAL A 139 -14.28 4.77 6.10
C VAL A 139 -14.75 3.37 5.68
N ILE A 140 -15.93 2.93 6.11
CA ILE A 140 -16.49 1.62 5.74
C ILE A 140 -16.74 1.56 4.23
N ILE A 141 -17.44 2.55 3.67
CA ILE A 141 -17.77 2.62 2.24
C ILE A 141 -16.51 2.67 1.40
N LEU A 142 -15.57 3.55 1.73
CA LEU A 142 -14.33 3.70 0.98
C LEU A 142 -13.47 2.44 1.10
N THR A 143 -13.30 1.87 2.30
CA THR A 143 -12.52 0.62 2.45
C THR A 143 -13.16 -0.52 1.67
N GLY A 144 -14.48 -0.66 1.76
CA GLY A 144 -15.23 -1.66 0.98
C GLY A 144 -15.07 -1.44 -0.52
N TYR A 145 -15.15 -0.20 -0.98
CA TYR A 145 -14.92 0.18 -2.37
C TYR A 145 -13.48 -0.09 -2.82
N TYR A 146 -12.45 0.28 -2.05
CA TYR A 146 -11.05 -0.05 -2.38
C TYR A 146 -10.78 -1.55 -2.37
N ARG A 147 -11.46 -2.32 -1.52
CA ARG A 147 -11.35 -3.77 -1.52
C ARG A 147 -12.04 -4.34 -2.77
N TYR A 148 -13.22 -3.82 -3.11
CA TYR A 148 -13.97 -4.22 -4.29
C TYR A 148 -13.22 -3.88 -5.59
N GLU A 149 -12.77 -2.64 -5.77
CA GLU A 149 -11.99 -2.24 -6.93
C GLU A 149 -10.56 -2.80 -6.86
N GLY A 150 -9.83 -2.63 -5.76
CA GLY A 150 -8.37 -2.84 -5.73
C GLY A 150 -7.85 -4.25 -5.41
N ILE A 151 -8.63 -5.16 -4.82
CA ILE A 151 -8.20 -6.58 -4.72
C ILE A 151 -8.44 -7.28 -6.04
N PHE A 152 -9.57 -6.98 -6.66
CA PHE A 152 -10.11 -7.73 -7.77
C PHE A 152 -9.80 -7.06 -9.11
N SER A 153 -9.38 -5.80 -9.12
CA SER A 153 -8.82 -5.16 -10.30
C SER A 153 -7.37 -4.78 -10.11
N TYR A 154 -6.59 -5.05 -11.15
CA TYR A 154 -5.21 -4.63 -11.23
C TYR A 154 -5.16 -3.09 -11.25
N SER A 155 -4.81 -2.49 -10.11
CA SER A 155 -4.55 -1.06 -9.95
C SER A 155 -5.64 -0.12 -10.50
N GLY A 156 -6.92 -0.49 -10.39
CA GLY A 156 -8.03 0.35 -10.84
C GLY A 156 -8.16 0.50 -12.36
N GLN A 157 -7.41 -0.30 -13.14
CA GLN A 157 -7.54 -0.32 -14.60
C GLN A 157 -8.71 -1.19 -15.06
N ARG A 158 -9.23 -2.06 -14.20
CA ARG A 158 -10.27 -3.03 -14.51
C ARG A 158 -11.33 -3.07 -13.42
N THR A 159 -12.40 -3.80 -13.62
CA THR A 159 -13.48 -3.97 -12.63
C THR A 159 -13.72 -5.44 -12.35
N ILE A 160 -14.33 -5.75 -11.20
CA ILE A 160 -14.79 -7.12 -10.89
C ILE A 160 -15.62 -7.73 -12.01
N LYS A 161 -16.39 -6.92 -12.73
CA LYS A 161 -17.23 -7.38 -13.84
C LYS A 161 -16.43 -7.97 -15.00
N GLU A 162 -15.17 -7.56 -15.15
CA GLU A 162 -14.28 -8.05 -16.21
C GLU A 162 -13.59 -9.35 -15.81
N MET A 163 -13.58 -9.72 -14.51
CA MET A 163 -13.03 -10.97 -14.00
C MET A 163 -13.95 -12.15 -14.35
N THR A 164 -13.80 -12.68 -15.55
CA THR A 164 -14.72 -13.67 -16.15
C THR A 164 -14.03 -14.96 -16.59
N THR A 165 -12.70 -14.99 -16.57
CA THR A 165 -11.89 -16.08 -17.09
C THR A 165 -11.07 -16.69 -15.96
N CYS A 166 -11.18 -18.00 -15.74
CA CYS A 166 -10.32 -18.70 -14.79
C CYS A 166 -8.97 -18.97 -15.46
N VAL A 167 -7.88 -18.55 -14.84
CA VAL A 167 -6.53 -18.91 -15.26
C VAL A 167 -6.29 -20.37 -14.90
N ASP A 168 -5.84 -21.17 -15.86
CA ASP A 168 -5.60 -22.61 -15.71
C ASP A 168 -4.12 -22.99 -15.90
N THR A 169 -3.25 -22.00 -16.12
CA THR A 169 -1.80 -22.18 -16.32
C THR A 169 -0.95 -21.38 -15.32
N GLY A 170 0.25 -21.88 -15.05
CA GLY A 170 1.25 -21.20 -14.23
C GLY A 170 0.88 -20.99 -12.76
N CYS A 171 1.56 -20.05 -12.11
CA CYS A 171 1.44 -19.69 -10.70
C CYS A 171 0.12 -18.99 -10.37
N TYR A 172 -0.62 -18.57 -11.40
CA TYR A 172 -1.96 -18.00 -11.28
C TYR A 172 -3.07 -19.02 -11.49
N ALA A 173 -2.76 -20.31 -11.70
CA ALA A 173 -3.77 -21.34 -11.89
C ALA A 173 -4.80 -21.36 -10.74
N GLY A 174 -6.08 -21.36 -11.10
CA GLY A 174 -7.23 -21.27 -10.19
C GLY A 174 -7.68 -19.84 -9.85
N ALA A 175 -6.95 -18.80 -10.30
CA ALA A 175 -7.35 -17.41 -10.10
C ALA A 175 -8.36 -16.97 -11.17
N LEU A 176 -9.38 -16.21 -10.77
CA LEU A 176 -10.27 -15.53 -11.72
C LEU A 176 -9.62 -14.23 -12.18
N SER A 177 -9.69 -13.95 -13.48
CA SER A 177 -9.10 -12.76 -14.09
C SER A 177 -9.88 -12.32 -15.33
N SER A 178 -9.48 -11.19 -15.92
CA SER A 178 -10.01 -10.76 -17.21
C SER A 178 -9.34 -11.52 -18.37
N LYS A 179 -10.05 -11.64 -19.48
CA LYS A 179 -9.62 -12.42 -20.65
C LYS A 179 -8.25 -12.00 -21.20
N ASP A 180 -7.97 -10.72 -21.17
CA ASP A 180 -6.72 -10.12 -21.62
C ASP A 180 -5.56 -10.33 -20.65
N ILE A 181 -5.77 -10.35 -19.32
CA ILE A 181 -4.71 -10.84 -18.40
C ILE A 181 -4.46 -12.32 -18.63
N TYR A 182 -5.52 -13.12 -18.78
CA TYR A 182 -5.37 -14.54 -19.09
C TYR A 182 -4.50 -14.73 -20.34
N ASN A 183 -4.82 -14.04 -21.43
CA ASN A 183 -4.04 -14.10 -22.66
C ASN A 183 -2.59 -13.62 -22.46
N GLU A 184 -2.36 -12.57 -21.66
CA GLU A 184 -0.99 -12.12 -21.36
C GLU A 184 -0.20 -13.19 -20.61
N ILE A 185 -0.75 -13.73 -19.53
CA ILE A 185 -0.13 -14.79 -18.72
C ILE A 185 0.17 -16.01 -19.59
N ASP A 186 -0.82 -16.48 -20.35
CA ASP A 186 -0.70 -17.68 -21.17
C ASP A 186 0.38 -17.52 -22.26
N ASN A 187 0.39 -16.38 -22.94
CA ASN A 187 1.39 -16.10 -23.98
C ASN A 187 2.81 -15.98 -23.40
N TYR A 188 3.00 -15.25 -22.29
CA TYR A 188 4.32 -15.11 -21.67
C TYR A 188 4.79 -16.41 -21.04
N LYS A 189 3.88 -17.21 -20.46
CA LYS A 189 4.23 -18.53 -19.96
C LYS A 189 4.67 -19.45 -21.10
N ALA A 190 3.91 -19.53 -22.18
CA ALA A 190 4.27 -20.35 -23.33
C ALA A 190 5.61 -19.92 -23.96
N ASP A 191 5.89 -18.61 -23.99
CA ASP A 191 7.18 -18.05 -24.41
C ASP A 191 8.32 -18.46 -23.46
N TYR A 192 8.09 -18.33 -22.16
CA TYR A 192 9.06 -18.66 -21.13
C TYR A 192 9.38 -20.16 -21.11
N ASP A 193 8.37 -21.02 -21.25
CA ASP A 193 8.52 -22.49 -21.28
C ASP A 193 9.38 -22.94 -22.48
N GLN A 194 9.37 -22.19 -23.60
CA GLN A 194 10.25 -22.45 -24.75
C GLN A 194 11.74 -22.18 -24.46
N CYS A 195 12.07 -21.48 -23.38
CA CYS A 195 13.45 -21.29 -22.96
C CYS A 195 14.06 -22.61 -22.46
N GLN A 196 13.23 -23.55 -21.99
CA GLN A 196 13.63 -24.87 -21.50
C GLN A 196 14.72 -24.80 -20.41
N PHE A 197 14.65 -23.79 -19.55
CA PHE A 197 15.54 -23.71 -18.39
C PHE A 197 15.37 -24.95 -17.50
N THR A 198 16.47 -25.38 -16.92
CA THR A 198 16.56 -26.52 -16.02
C THR A 198 16.81 -26.03 -14.60
N LYS A 199 16.63 -26.93 -13.63
CA LYS A 199 16.83 -26.63 -12.20
C LYS A 199 18.22 -26.11 -11.83
N ASP A 200 19.22 -26.38 -12.67
CA ASP A 200 20.61 -26.04 -12.42
C ASP A 200 21.01 -24.71 -13.08
N ASP A 201 20.18 -24.21 -14.01
CA ASP A 201 20.43 -22.96 -14.74
C ASP A 201 20.18 -21.74 -13.84
N LYS A 202 21.14 -20.80 -13.82
CA LYS A 202 20.98 -19.53 -13.09
C LYS A 202 20.42 -18.48 -14.03
N VAL A 203 19.17 -18.10 -13.78
CA VAL A 203 18.42 -17.20 -14.66
C VAL A 203 18.20 -15.85 -13.98
N LEU A 204 18.72 -14.79 -14.59
CA LEU A 204 18.38 -13.41 -14.24
C LEU A 204 17.17 -12.99 -15.08
N ILE A 205 16.07 -12.62 -14.43
CA ILE A 205 14.83 -12.22 -15.08
C ILE A 205 14.70 -10.70 -14.95
N LEU A 206 15.04 -10.00 -16.02
CA LEU A 206 14.86 -8.55 -16.11
C LEU A 206 13.46 -8.28 -16.66
N SER A 207 12.47 -8.39 -15.76
CA SER A 207 11.09 -8.07 -16.06
C SER A 207 10.36 -7.40 -14.88
N ALA A 208 9.46 -6.45 -15.19
CA ALA A 208 8.42 -5.93 -14.30
C ALA A 208 7.37 -7.00 -13.95
N ARG A 209 7.29 -8.10 -14.71
CA ARG A 209 6.45 -9.27 -14.43
C ARG A 209 7.10 -10.13 -13.35
N THR A 210 6.98 -9.67 -12.12
CA THR A 210 7.62 -10.30 -10.95
C THR A 210 7.24 -11.78 -10.76
N TRP A 211 6.08 -12.18 -11.27
CA TRP A 211 5.58 -13.56 -11.24
C TRP A 211 6.39 -14.54 -12.09
N LEU A 212 7.14 -14.08 -13.11
CA LEU A 212 8.01 -14.97 -13.90
C LEU A 212 9.08 -15.65 -13.03
N THR A 213 9.46 -15.05 -11.91
CA THR A 213 10.37 -15.69 -10.94
C THR A 213 9.78 -16.94 -10.28
N LEU A 214 8.44 -17.02 -10.21
CA LEU A 214 7.72 -18.18 -9.67
C LEU A 214 7.55 -19.28 -10.73
N GLU A 215 7.55 -18.92 -12.01
CA GLU A 215 7.54 -19.88 -13.12
C GLU A 215 8.91 -20.50 -13.38
N ASN A 216 9.99 -19.82 -12.98
CA ASN A 216 11.34 -20.26 -13.27
C ASN A 216 11.67 -21.60 -12.59
N PRO A 217 11.92 -22.68 -13.35
CA PRO A 217 12.33 -23.96 -12.77
C PRO A 217 13.77 -23.93 -12.26
N GLY A 218 14.60 -22.98 -12.75
CA GLY A 218 16.01 -22.83 -12.41
C GLY A 218 16.28 -22.01 -11.15
N VAL A 219 17.55 -21.69 -10.93
CA VAL A 219 18.00 -20.84 -9.84
C VAL A 219 17.78 -19.37 -10.21
N THR A 220 16.91 -18.68 -9.51
CA THR A 220 16.72 -17.23 -9.67
C THR A 220 17.99 -16.47 -9.28
N ALA A 221 18.62 -15.80 -10.26
CA ALA A 221 19.91 -15.14 -10.12
C ALA A 221 19.81 -13.66 -9.68
N GLN A 222 18.67 -13.21 -9.19
CA GLN A 222 18.43 -11.84 -8.74
C GLN A 222 18.25 -11.75 -7.23
N TYR A 223 18.63 -10.61 -6.64
CA TYR A 223 18.45 -10.35 -5.20
C TYR A 223 17.02 -9.99 -4.81
N SER A 224 16.12 -9.75 -5.78
CA SER A 224 14.73 -9.35 -5.56
C SER A 224 13.86 -9.76 -6.74
N ALA A 225 12.61 -10.15 -6.49
CA ALA A 225 11.59 -10.28 -7.55
C ALA A 225 11.16 -8.92 -8.11
N TRP A 226 11.39 -7.83 -7.37
CA TRP A 226 11.09 -6.44 -7.75
C TRP A 226 12.34 -5.73 -8.26
N LEU A 227 12.99 -6.29 -9.29
CA LEU A 227 13.92 -5.51 -10.08
C LEU A 227 13.06 -4.56 -10.92
N SER A 228 12.85 -3.34 -10.43
CA SER A 228 12.00 -2.33 -11.07
C SER A 228 12.61 -1.80 -12.36
N GLY A 229 12.73 -2.67 -13.37
CA GLY A 229 13.31 -2.39 -14.68
C GLY A 229 14.83 -2.46 -14.74
N ILE A 230 15.34 -2.26 -15.96
CA ILE A 230 16.75 -2.17 -16.30
C ILE A 230 17.13 -0.68 -16.23
N GLY A 231 17.90 -0.30 -15.21
CA GLY A 231 18.44 1.06 -15.05
C GLY A 231 19.79 1.03 -14.33
N GLU A 232 20.53 2.14 -14.33
CA GLU A 232 21.91 2.18 -13.78
C GLU A 232 21.98 1.66 -12.33
N SER A 233 21.04 2.08 -11.48
CA SER A 233 20.96 1.61 -10.09
C SER A 233 20.67 0.10 -9.96
N THR A 234 19.98 -0.52 -10.92
CA THR A 234 19.75 -1.97 -10.95
C THR A 234 21.05 -2.69 -11.24
N ILE A 235 21.83 -2.22 -12.22
CA ILE A 235 23.09 -2.84 -12.62
C ILE A 235 24.15 -2.71 -11.51
N GLU A 236 24.28 -1.55 -10.88
CA GLU A 236 25.20 -1.37 -9.74
C GLU A 236 24.87 -2.33 -8.60
N ARG A 237 23.58 -2.47 -8.25
CA ARG A 237 23.14 -3.40 -7.19
C ARG A 237 23.36 -4.85 -7.57
N LEU A 238 23.13 -5.24 -8.83
CA LEU A 238 23.42 -6.59 -9.30
C LEU A 238 24.93 -6.88 -9.24
N ASN A 239 25.76 -5.92 -9.63
CA ASN A 239 27.22 -6.06 -9.53
C ASN A 239 27.68 -6.27 -8.08
N GLU A 240 27.18 -5.49 -7.12
CA GLU A 240 27.48 -5.70 -5.70
C GLU A 240 26.93 -7.03 -5.18
N TYR A 241 25.71 -7.40 -5.57
CA TYR A 241 25.11 -8.68 -5.22
C TYR A 241 25.98 -9.86 -5.67
N TYR A 242 26.49 -9.84 -6.90
CA TYR A 242 27.36 -10.90 -7.44
C TYR A 242 28.79 -10.86 -6.92
N LYS A 243 29.27 -9.72 -6.40
CA LYS A 243 30.54 -9.69 -5.63
C LYS A 243 30.40 -10.45 -4.32
N LEU A 244 29.26 -10.30 -3.64
CA LEU A 244 28.97 -10.98 -2.38
C LEU A 244 28.54 -12.45 -2.56
N ASN A 245 27.92 -12.77 -3.71
CA ASN A 245 27.38 -14.10 -4.02
C ASN A 245 27.87 -14.54 -5.42
N PRO A 246 29.19 -14.82 -5.59
CA PRO A 246 29.76 -15.15 -6.89
C PRO A 246 29.16 -16.41 -7.53
N GLU A 247 28.69 -17.35 -6.73
CA GLU A 247 28.01 -18.57 -7.15
C GLU A 247 26.64 -18.31 -7.77
N ARG A 248 26.05 -17.13 -7.54
CA ARG A 248 24.73 -16.71 -8.06
C ARG A 248 24.79 -15.98 -9.39
N LYS A 249 25.98 -15.80 -9.98
CA LYS A 249 26.10 -15.16 -11.30
C LYS A 249 25.25 -15.92 -12.33
N PRO A 250 24.48 -15.21 -13.17
CA PRO A 250 23.57 -15.83 -14.12
C PRO A 250 24.33 -16.50 -15.27
N ASP A 251 23.81 -17.65 -15.70
CA ASP A 251 24.16 -18.31 -16.96
C ASP A 251 23.27 -17.76 -18.10
N TYR A 252 22.07 -17.28 -17.75
CA TYR A 252 21.08 -16.74 -18.70
C TYR A 252 20.48 -15.43 -18.20
N VAL A 253 20.20 -14.52 -19.14
CA VAL A 253 19.42 -13.30 -18.88
C VAL A 253 18.18 -13.32 -19.75
N TYR A 254 17.01 -13.38 -19.12
CA TYR A 254 15.71 -13.25 -19.77
C TYR A 254 15.22 -11.80 -19.70
N ILE A 255 14.82 -11.23 -20.85
CA ILE A 255 14.37 -9.84 -20.97
C ILE A 255 13.09 -9.79 -21.80
N CYS A 256 12.02 -9.18 -21.29
CA CYS A 256 10.82 -8.93 -22.08
C CYS A 256 11.04 -7.83 -23.12
N LYS A 257 10.50 -8.03 -24.34
CA LYS A 257 10.69 -7.10 -25.47
C LYS A 257 10.04 -5.75 -25.26
N ASP A 258 8.85 -5.73 -24.66
CA ASP A 258 8.15 -4.50 -24.32
C ASP A 258 8.99 -3.63 -23.37
N GLU A 259 9.60 -4.23 -22.35
CA GLU A 259 10.46 -3.51 -21.41
C GLU A 259 11.79 -3.05 -22.04
N ALA A 260 12.41 -3.88 -22.87
CA ALA A 260 13.60 -3.46 -23.62
C ALA A 260 13.27 -2.24 -24.51
N LYS A 261 12.11 -2.26 -25.17
CA LYS A 261 11.64 -1.17 -26.02
C LYS A 261 11.30 0.09 -25.21
N GLU A 262 10.59 -0.04 -24.11
CA GLU A 262 10.23 1.08 -23.22
C GLU A 262 11.47 1.83 -22.70
N ASN A 263 12.56 1.10 -22.46
CA ASN A 263 13.83 1.66 -22.01
C ASN A 263 14.83 1.94 -23.14
N ASN A 264 14.41 1.79 -24.40
CA ASN A 264 15.20 2.05 -25.61
C ASN A 264 16.52 1.25 -25.65
N TYR A 265 16.49 -0.01 -25.21
CA TYR A 265 17.63 -0.92 -25.25
C TYR A 265 17.64 -1.76 -26.52
N ASP A 266 18.76 -1.71 -27.24
CA ASP A 266 19.04 -2.59 -28.37
C ASP A 266 19.81 -3.83 -27.88
N ILE A 267 19.05 -4.86 -27.51
CA ILE A 267 19.60 -6.09 -26.90
C ILE A 267 20.46 -6.87 -27.89
N ILE A 268 20.08 -6.91 -29.17
CA ILE A 268 20.84 -7.62 -30.20
C ILE A 268 22.20 -6.98 -30.41
N LYS A 269 22.23 -5.66 -30.61
CA LYS A 269 23.50 -4.91 -30.76
C LYS A 269 24.37 -5.00 -29.51
N TRP A 270 23.76 -4.98 -28.32
CA TRP A 270 24.50 -5.17 -27.08
C TRP A 270 25.15 -6.56 -27.03
N ALA A 271 24.41 -7.61 -27.38
CA ALA A 271 24.94 -8.97 -27.35
C ALA A 271 26.04 -9.20 -28.40
N GLU A 272 25.88 -8.66 -29.61
CA GLU A 272 26.92 -8.68 -30.66
C GLU A 272 28.21 -8.01 -30.18
N LYS A 273 28.12 -6.84 -29.55
CA LYS A 273 29.27 -6.11 -29.01
C LYS A 273 30.01 -6.91 -27.92
N ASN A 274 29.28 -7.74 -27.17
CA ASN A 274 29.82 -8.52 -26.05
C ASN A 274 30.09 -9.99 -26.41
N ASN A 275 29.97 -10.39 -27.68
CA ASN A 275 30.10 -11.78 -28.15
C ASN A 275 29.18 -12.78 -27.41
N CYS A 276 27.99 -12.33 -27.00
CA CYS A 276 26.99 -13.19 -26.39
C CYS A 276 26.05 -13.78 -27.44
N LYS A 277 25.64 -15.04 -27.27
CA LYS A 277 24.56 -15.62 -28.06
C LYS A 277 23.22 -15.11 -27.54
N VAL A 278 22.28 -14.84 -28.45
CA VAL A 278 20.90 -14.48 -28.11
C VAL A 278 19.93 -15.42 -28.80
N LYS A 279 18.92 -15.88 -28.07
CA LYS A 279 17.70 -16.48 -28.61
C LYS A 279 16.60 -15.43 -28.52
N GLU A 280 15.96 -15.17 -29.65
CA GLU A 280 14.86 -14.21 -29.74
C GLU A 280 13.54 -14.96 -29.99
N SER A 281 12.50 -14.53 -29.30
CA SER A 281 11.12 -14.98 -29.49
C SER A 281 10.22 -13.79 -29.82
N PRO A 282 8.91 -13.98 -30.08
CA PRO A 282 8.00 -12.85 -30.26
C PRO A 282 7.91 -11.91 -29.04
N LEU A 283 8.13 -12.40 -27.82
CA LEU A 283 7.90 -11.64 -26.58
C LEU A 283 9.17 -11.35 -25.77
N SER A 284 10.29 -12.03 -26.03
CA SER A 284 11.48 -11.91 -25.20
C SER A 284 12.80 -12.09 -25.94
N TYR A 285 13.87 -11.75 -25.22
CA TYR A 285 15.25 -12.09 -25.53
C TYR A 285 15.81 -12.96 -24.40
N VAL A 286 16.57 -13.99 -24.77
CA VAL A 286 17.38 -14.78 -23.85
C VAL A 286 18.83 -14.67 -24.25
N ILE A 287 19.63 -14.06 -23.38
CA ILE A 287 21.08 -13.92 -23.55
C ILE A 287 21.77 -15.07 -22.83
N TYR A 288 22.74 -15.69 -23.49
CA TYR A 288 23.58 -16.76 -22.96
C TYR A 288 24.93 -16.16 -22.56
N LEU A 289 25.30 -16.25 -21.29
CA LEU A 289 26.51 -15.64 -20.70
C LEU A 289 27.69 -16.61 -20.58
#